data_AF-C4KJD6-F1
#
_entry.id   AF-C4KJD6-F1
#
_cell.length_a   1.000
_cell.length_b   1.000
_cell.length_c   1.000
_cell.angle_alpha   90.00
_cell.angle_beta   90.00
_cell.angle_gamma   90.00
#
_symmetry.space_group_name_H-M   'P 1'
#
loop_
_entity.id
_entity.type
_entity.pdbx_description
1 polymer ?
#
loop_
_entity_poly.entity_id
_entity_poly.type
_entity_poly.pdbx_seq_one_letter_code
_entity_poly.pdbx_strand_id
1 'polypeptide(L)'
;MSKGAEILILFTVFVFTLNIISNAYVVNVKILSPFPVTLLFSDSHGVKLVSSNQTLNVNSSNLRIQAFVLAPYSYSILINGNNTNELNVNLSNYSEFNLTVIVIPSYAFLKVDVVGKGTVYIELNNGTIIAVRNSSVVKLYNGSNVLLEASGDLLNWSNGGNTMTIWYSVNGNSTITAFFGNSSILLKSGTVKPIVNYTEVGLSLFAIGFFVLYKIYSRKDQDTNV
;
A
#
# COMPACT_ATOMS: atom_id res chain seq x y z
N MET A 1 -52.53 5.70 -48.56
CA MET A 1 -51.22 6.15 -49.09
C MET A 1 -51.01 5.48 -50.44
N SER A 2 -50.35 6.14 -51.39
CA SER A 2 -50.02 5.54 -52.70
C SER A 2 -49.06 4.36 -52.49
N LYS A 3 -49.29 3.22 -53.16
CA LYS A 3 -48.38 2.05 -53.10
C LYS A 3 -46.91 2.43 -53.36
N GLY A 4 -46.66 3.48 -54.14
CA GLY A 4 -45.31 3.99 -54.39
C GLY A 4 -44.65 4.64 -53.17
N ALA A 5 -45.43 5.29 -52.30
CA ALA A 5 -44.92 5.91 -51.07
C ALA A 5 -44.53 4.86 -50.02
N GLU A 6 -45.29 3.77 -49.91
CA GLU A 6 -44.97 2.65 -49.01
C GLU A 6 -43.68 1.94 -49.43
N ILE A 7 -43.47 1.72 -50.74
CA ILE A 7 -42.24 1.11 -51.28
C ILE A 7 -41.03 2.01 -51.03
N LEU A 8 -41.17 3.34 -51.21
CA LEU A 8 -40.08 4.29 -50.98
C LEU A 8 -39.66 4.36 -49.51
N ILE A 9 -40.63 4.28 -48.59
CA ILE A 9 -40.39 4.24 -47.14
C ILE A 9 -39.70 2.93 -46.75
N LEU A 10 -40.18 1.78 -47.26
CA LEU A 10 -39.53 0.48 -47.02
C LEU A 10 -38.09 0.46 -47.55
N PHE A 11 -37.85 1.04 -48.72
CA PHE A 11 -36.52 1.14 -49.31
C PHE A 11 -35.59 2.05 -48.49
N THR A 12 -36.08 3.21 -48.04
CA THR A 12 -35.28 4.10 -47.18
C THR A 12 -34.99 3.47 -45.82
N VAL A 13 -35.95 2.80 -45.18
CA VAL A 13 -35.72 2.05 -43.94
C VAL A 13 -34.71 0.93 -44.14
N PHE A 14 -34.78 0.18 -45.25
CA PHE A 14 -33.84 -0.89 -45.59
C PHE A 14 -32.42 -0.38 -45.87
N VAL A 15 -32.28 0.74 -46.58
CA VAL A 15 -30.97 1.37 -46.81
C VAL A 15 -30.41 1.96 -45.51
N PHE A 16 -31.26 2.48 -44.63
CA PHE A 16 -30.83 2.94 -43.30
C PHE A 16 -30.36 1.78 -42.43
N THR A 17 -31.05 0.62 -42.44
CA THR A 17 -30.64 -0.56 -41.65
C THR A 17 -29.37 -1.21 -42.19
N LEU A 18 -29.13 -1.19 -43.50
CA LEU A 18 -27.86 -1.64 -44.09
C LEU A 18 -26.67 -0.76 -43.65
N ASN A 19 -26.88 0.55 -43.45
CA ASN A 19 -25.86 1.45 -42.90
C ASN A 19 -25.64 1.30 -41.38
N ILE A 20 -26.53 0.59 -40.68
CA ILE A 20 -26.38 0.27 -39.23
C ILE A 20 -25.59 -1.03 -39.03
N ILE A 21 -25.23 -1.75 -40.10
CA ILE A 21 -24.17 -2.75 -40.03
C ILE A 21 -22.84 -1.99 -39.94
N SER A 22 -22.61 -1.36 -38.79
CA SER A 22 -21.33 -0.80 -38.42
C SER A 22 -20.31 -1.93 -38.56
N ASN A 23 -19.20 -1.67 -39.23
CA ASN A 23 -18.03 -2.54 -39.21
C ASN A 23 -17.50 -2.60 -37.78
N ALA A 24 -18.14 -3.42 -36.95
CA ALA A 24 -17.77 -3.64 -35.57
C ALA A 24 -16.71 -4.74 -35.59
N TYR A 25 -15.45 -4.34 -35.44
CA TYR A 25 -14.42 -5.30 -35.10
C TYR A 25 -14.65 -5.75 -33.67
N VAL A 26 -14.41 -7.01 -33.38
CA VAL A 26 -14.68 -7.59 -32.07
C VAL A 26 -13.35 -7.89 -31.40
N VAL A 27 -13.13 -7.33 -30.21
CA VAL A 27 -11.96 -7.63 -29.39
C VAL A 27 -12.40 -8.39 -28.14
N ASN A 28 -11.91 -9.61 -27.99
CA ASN A 28 -12.10 -10.41 -26.79
C ASN A 28 -10.94 -10.16 -25.82
N VAL A 29 -11.23 -9.48 -24.71
CA VAL A 29 -10.22 -9.11 -23.72
C VAL A 29 -10.19 -10.11 -22.59
N LYS A 30 -8.99 -10.64 -22.34
CA LYS A 30 -8.67 -11.48 -21.20
C LYS A 30 -7.53 -10.86 -20.40
N ILE A 31 -7.84 -10.40 -19.20
CA ILE A 31 -6.91 -9.86 -18.21
C ILE A 31 -6.65 -10.95 -17.17
N LEU A 32 -5.38 -11.27 -16.98
CA LEU A 32 -4.89 -12.21 -15.97
C LEU A 32 -3.88 -11.45 -15.10
N SER A 33 -4.35 -10.88 -14.00
CA SER A 33 -3.54 -10.04 -13.14
C SER A 33 -3.93 -10.21 -11.68
N PRO A 34 -2.95 -10.28 -10.76
CA PRO A 34 -3.21 -10.20 -9.32
C PRO A 34 -3.46 -8.75 -8.85
N PHE A 35 -3.24 -7.76 -9.71
CA PHE A 35 -3.43 -6.34 -9.43
C PHE A 35 -4.53 -5.74 -10.34
N PRO A 36 -5.19 -4.64 -9.93
CA PRO A 36 -6.11 -3.92 -10.80
C PRO A 36 -5.41 -3.42 -12.07
N VAL A 37 -6.02 -3.67 -13.22
CA VAL A 37 -5.51 -3.24 -14.54
C VAL A 37 -6.60 -2.45 -15.25
N THR A 38 -6.20 -1.36 -15.88
CA THR A 38 -7.03 -0.61 -16.83
C THR A 38 -6.34 -0.62 -18.17
N LEU A 39 -7.04 -1.12 -19.19
CA LEU A 39 -6.64 -1.04 -20.58
C LEU A 39 -7.27 0.18 -21.22
N LEU A 40 -6.47 0.91 -21.98
CA LEU A 40 -6.86 2.07 -22.74
C LEU A 40 -6.77 1.70 -24.22
N PHE A 41 -7.93 1.62 -24.86
CA PHE A 41 -8.07 1.42 -26.30
C PHE A 41 -8.23 2.79 -26.95
N SER A 42 -7.29 3.19 -27.79
CA SER A 42 -7.35 4.41 -28.58
C SER A 42 -7.50 4.09 -30.06
N ASP A 43 -8.45 4.75 -30.70
CA ASP A 43 -8.63 4.72 -32.14
C ASP A 43 -8.95 6.13 -32.69
N SER A 44 -9.29 6.22 -33.97
CA SER A 44 -9.68 7.50 -34.62
C SER A 44 -11.00 8.07 -34.11
N HIS A 45 -11.82 7.28 -33.42
CA HIS A 45 -13.15 7.65 -32.92
C HIS A 45 -13.12 8.00 -31.42
N GLY A 46 -12.04 7.70 -30.72
CA GLY A 46 -11.80 8.15 -29.36
C GLY A 46 -11.06 7.14 -28.51
N VAL A 47 -11.37 7.16 -27.21
CA VAL A 47 -10.73 6.31 -26.20
C VAL A 47 -11.78 5.53 -25.43
N LYS A 48 -11.53 4.23 -25.22
CA LYS A 48 -12.36 3.35 -24.41
C LYS A 48 -11.52 2.68 -23.33
N LEU A 49 -12.05 2.67 -22.11
CA LEU A 49 -11.40 2.05 -20.96
C LEU A 49 -12.01 0.68 -20.67
N VAL A 50 -11.17 -0.30 -20.40
CA VAL A 50 -11.55 -1.68 -20.13
C VAL A 50 -10.75 -2.18 -18.93
N SER A 51 -11.43 -2.51 -17.83
CA SER A 51 -10.79 -2.96 -16.58
C SER A 51 -11.12 -4.40 -16.19
N SER A 52 -11.85 -5.11 -17.03
CA SER A 52 -12.32 -6.48 -16.78
C SER A 52 -12.34 -7.30 -18.06
N ASN A 53 -12.45 -8.62 -17.89
CA ASN A 53 -12.62 -9.54 -19.02
C ASN A 53 -13.95 -9.26 -19.69
N GLN A 54 -13.90 -8.82 -20.94
CA GLN A 54 -15.09 -8.50 -21.71
C GLN A 54 -14.79 -8.59 -23.21
N THR A 55 -15.85 -8.80 -23.97
CA THR A 55 -15.82 -8.62 -25.42
C THR A 55 -16.29 -7.21 -25.73
N LEU A 56 -15.52 -6.47 -26.53
CA LEU A 56 -15.88 -5.13 -26.97
C LEU A 56 -15.95 -5.05 -28.48
N ASN A 57 -16.95 -4.29 -28.95
CA ASN A 57 -16.97 -3.81 -30.32
C ASN A 57 -16.13 -2.54 -30.41
N VAL A 58 -15.30 -2.46 -31.43
CA VAL A 58 -14.47 -1.29 -31.80
C VAL A 58 -14.76 -0.89 -33.24
N ASN A 59 -14.64 0.40 -33.51
CA ASN A 59 -15.13 1.01 -34.75
C ASN A 59 -14.01 1.27 -35.76
N SER A 60 -12.78 0.94 -35.42
CA SER A 60 -11.60 1.15 -36.26
C SER A 60 -10.77 -0.12 -36.38
N SER A 61 -10.13 -0.30 -37.53
CA SER A 61 -9.16 -1.38 -37.75
C SER A 61 -7.85 -1.13 -37.00
N ASN A 62 -7.42 0.12 -36.89
CA ASN A 62 -6.18 0.48 -36.22
C ASN A 62 -6.45 0.84 -34.76
N LEU A 63 -5.93 0.01 -33.86
CA LEU A 63 -6.09 0.16 -32.42
C LEU A 63 -4.74 0.30 -31.76
N ARG A 64 -4.61 1.29 -30.88
CA ARG A 64 -3.53 1.38 -29.91
C ARG A 64 -4.06 0.96 -28.55
N ILE A 65 -3.43 -0.03 -27.95
CA ILE A 65 -3.84 -0.62 -26.69
C ILE A 65 -2.73 -0.36 -25.68
N GLN A 66 -3.04 0.34 -24.59
CA GLN A 66 -2.11 0.59 -23.50
C GLN A 66 -2.63 -0.04 -22.22
N ALA A 67 -1.75 -0.68 -21.45
CA ALA A 67 -2.08 -1.29 -20.18
C ALA A 67 -1.50 -0.48 -19.02
N PHE A 68 -2.36 -0.12 -18.07
CA PHE A 68 -1.99 0.55 -16.82
C PHE A 68 -2.30 -0.37 -15.65
N VAL A 69 -1.30 -0.66 -14.83
CA VAL A 69 -1.45 -1.51 -13.63
C VAL A 69 -1.35 -0.62 -12.40
N LEU A 70 -2.37 -0.66 -11.55
CA LEU A 70 -2.38 0.07 -10.30
C LEU A 70 -1.78 -0.81 -9.19
N ALA A 71 -0.46 -0.81 -9.09
CA ALA A 71 0.26 -1.52 -8.04
C ALA A 71 1.46 -0.70 -7.56
N PRO A 72 1.75 -0.66 -6.23
CA PRO A 72 2.94 -0.02 -5.69
C PRO A 72 4.20 -0.89 -5.82
N TYR A 73 4.07 -2.10 -6.39
CA TYR A 73 5.13 -3.10 -6.50
C TYR A 73 5.70 -3.18 -7.91
N SER A 74 6.86 -3.80 -8.07
CA SER A 74 7.46 -4.07 -9.38
C SER A 74 6.73 -5.21 -10.10
N TYR A 75 6.47 -5.05 -11.40
CA TYR A 75 5.79 -6.03 -12.24
C TYR A 75 6.28 -5.94 -13.69
N SER A 76 5.90 -6.94 -14.49
CA SER A 76 6.01 -6.91 -15.95
C SER A 76 4.63 -7.16 -16.57
N ILE A 77 4.38 -6.53 -17.72
CA ILE A 77 3.14 -6.69 -18.47
C ILE A 77 3.47 -7.46 -19.73
N LEU A 78 2.73 -8.55 -19.97
CA LEU A 78 2.76 -9.28 -21.22
C LEU A 78 1.45 -8.98 -21.98
N ILE A 79 1.54 -8.37 -23.15
CA ILE A 79 0.41 -8.23 -24.07
C ILE A 79 0.61 -9.22 -25.22
N ASN A 80 -0.31 -10.17 -25.36
CA ASN A 80 -0.23 -11.29 -26.31
C ASN A 80 1.14 -12.03 -26.28
N GLY A 81 1.71 -12.16 -25.07
CA GLY A 81 2.98 -12.84 -24.83
C GLY A 81 4.23 -11.95 -24.91
N ASN A 82 4.12 -10.72 -25.43
CA ASN A 82 5.26 -9.81 -25.54
C ASN A 82 5.38 -8.93 -24.29
N ASN A 83 6.59 -8.75 -23.76
CA ASN A 83 6.86 -7.87 -22.62
C ASN A 83 6.79 -6.40 -23.05
N THR A 84 5.60 -5.83 -22.96
CA THR A 84 5.28 -4.46 -23.37
C THR A 84 4.05 -3.98 -22.61
N ASN A 85 3.95 -2.66 -22.40
CA ASN A 85 2.75 -2.00 -21.89
C ASN A 85 1.86 -1.47 -23.02
N GLU A 86 2.31 -1.55 -24.27
CA GLU A 86 1.60 -1.03 -25.43
C GLU A 86 1.62 -2.03 -26.59
N LEU A 87 0.50 -2.14 -27.30
CA LEU A 87 0.36 -2.89 -28.53
C LEU A 87 -0.40 -2.07 -29.57
N ASN A 88 0.16 -1.95 -30.77
CA ASN A 88 -0.54 -1.45 -31.94
C ASN A 88 -1.00 -2.63 -32.78
N VAL A 89 -2.29 -2.66 -33.10
CA VAL A 89 -2.93 -3.73 -33.87
C VAL A 89 -3.64 -3.13 -35.05
N ASN A 90 -3.46 -3.74 -36.23
CA ASN A 90 -4.27 -3.47 -37.41
C ASN A 90 -5.14 -4.70 -37.68
N LEU A 91 -6.44 -4.54 -37.52
CA LEU A 91 -7.45 -5.57 -37.68
C LEU A 91 -7.88 -5.66 -39.14
N SER A 92 -7.89 -6.87 -39.68
CA SER A 92 -8.49 -7.12 -40.99
C SER A 92 -10.01 -6.97 -40.94
N ASN A 93 -10.65 -6.65 -42.07
CA ASN A 93 -12.10 -6.43 -42.14
C ASN A 93 -12.90 -7.55 -41.46
N TYR A 94 -13.81 -7.17 -40.56
CA TYR A 94 -14.68 -8.08 -39.79
C TYR A 94 -13.94 -9.13 -38.95
N SER A 95 -12.72 -8.83 -38.50
CA SER A 95 -11.96 -9.78 -37.68
C SER A 95 -12.33 -9.75 -36.21
N GLU A 96 -12.32 -10.93 -35.60
CA GLU A 96 -12.19 -11.09 -34.16
C GLU A 96 -10.71 -11.07 -33.76
N PHE A 97 -10.40 -10.34 -32.69
CA PHE A 97 -9.05 -10.28 -32.12
C PHE A 97 -9.06 -10.67 -30.65
N ASN A 98 -8.25 -11.66 -30.31
CA ASN A 98 -8.07 -12.09 -28.94
C ASN A 98 -6.91 -11.32 -28.30
N LEU A 99 -7.25 -10.44 -27.36
CA LEU A 99 -6.29 -9.72 -26.55
C LEU A 99 -6.13 -10.43 -25.20
N THR A 100 -4.91 -10.87 -24.92
CA THR A 100 -4.52 -11.40 -23.61
C THR A 100 -3.53 -10.46 -22.96
N VAL A 101 -3.86 -9.96 -21.78
CA VAL A 101 -2.95 -9.16 -20.94
C VAL A 101 -2.66 -9.93 -19.67
N ILE A 102 -1.39 -10.22 -19.42
CA ILE A 102 -0.92 -10.92 -18.23
C ILE A 102 -0.02 -9.97 -17.46
N VAL A 103 -0.27 -9.81 -16.17
CA VAL A 103 0.62 -9.07 -15.27
C VAL A 103 1.34 -10.08 -14.39
N ILE A 104 2.66 -10.05 -14.44
CA ILE A 104 3.52 -10.93 -13.66
C ILE A 104 4.22 -10.09 -12.59
N PRO A 105 3.88 -10.27 -11.30
CA PRO A 105 4.59 -9.60 -10.21
C PRO A 105 6.06 -10.04 -10.14
N SER A 106 6.94 -9.10 -9.86
CA SER A 106 8.30 -9.43 -9.44
C SER A 106 8.29 -9.75 -7.96
N TYR A 107 8.93 -10.86 -7.58
CA TYR A 107 9.13 -11.22 -6.18
C TYR A 107 10.55 -10.91 -5.72
N ALA A 108 10.69 -10.69 -4.42
CA ALA A 108 11.97 -10.51 -3.75
C ALA A 108 11.97 -11.33 -2.45
N PHE A 109 13.16 -11.71 -2.00
CA PHE A 109 13.36 -12.42 -0.74
C PHE A 109 14.01 -11.50 0.28
N LEU A 110 13.31 -11.29 1.40
CA LEU A 110 13.86 -10.61 2.57
C LEU A 110 14.35 -11.66 3.56
N LYS A 111 15.65 -11.67 3.82
CA LYS A 111 16.24 -12.43 4.91
C LYS A 111 16.32 -11.55 6.16
N VAL A 112 15.77 -12.02 7.27
CA VAL A 112 15.89 -11.38 8.58
C VAL A 112 16.72 -12.28 9.46
N ASP A 113 17.85 -11.76 9.91
CA ASP A 113 18.76 -12.44 10.83
C ASP A 113 18.68 -11.80 12.22
N VAL A 114 18.79 -12.63 13.25
CA VAL A 114 18.80 -12.23 14.66
C VAL A 114 20.06 -12.76 15.30
N VAL A 115 20.87 -11.85 15.82
CA VAL A 115 22.09 -12.17 16.56
C VAL A 115 21.88 -11.78 18.01
N GLY A 116 21.94 -12.74 18.93
CA GLY A 116 21.69 -12.53 20.36
C GLY A 116 20.39 -13.20 20.82
N LYS A 117 19.82 -12.73 21.95
CA LYS A 117 18.65 -13.35 22.60
C LYS A 117 17.31 -12.63 22.34
N GLY A 118 17.26 -11.78 21.32
CA GLY A 118 16.05 -11.05 20.95
C GLY A 118 15.11 -11.82 20.03
N THR A 119 14.03 -11.16 19.63
CA THR A 119 13.11 -11.62 18.58
C THR A 119 12.78 -10.44 17.69
N VAL A 120 12.68 -10.67 16.38
CA VAL A 120 12.17 -9.69 15.42
C VAL A 120 10.82 -10.15 14.89
N TYR A 121 9.85 -9.26 14.88
CA TYR A 121 8.54 -9.45 14.28
C TYR A 121 8.52 -8.72 12.93
N ILE A 122 8.12 -9.43 11.89
CA ILE A 122 7.91 -8.88 10.55
C ILE A 122 6.41 -8.75 10.35
N GLU A 123 5.90 -7.53 10.29
CA GLU A 123 4.52 -7.25 9.93
C GLU A 123 4.43 -6.95 8.43
N LEU A 124 3.63 -7.76 7.74
CA LEU A 124 3.37 -7.66 6.32
C LEU A 124 2.15 -6.77 6.05
N ASN A 125 2.04 -6.23 4.82
CA ASN A 125 0.92 -5.36 4.41
C ASN A 125 -0.47 -5.99 4.54
N ASN A 126 -0.56 -7.33 4.63
CA ASN A 126 -1.82 -8.04 4.84
C ASN A 126 -2.14 -8.26 6.33
N GLY A 127 -1.36 -7.66 7.25
CA GLY A 127 -1.49 -7.82 8.71
C GLY A 127 -0.88 -9.10 9.26
N THR A 128 -0.26 -9.95 8.43
CA THR A 128 0.42 -11.16 8.92
C THR A 128 1.69 -10.77 9.68
N ILE A 129 1.88 -11.34 10.87
CA ILE A 129 3.06 -11.13 11.70
C ILE A 129 3.89 -12.41 11.76
N ILE A 130 5.18 -12.31 11.45
CA ILE A 130 6.14 -13.43 11.47
C ILE A 130 7.18 -13.17 12.55
N ALA A 131 7.26 -14.04 13.56
CA ALA A 131 8.29 -13.97 14.59
C ALA A 131 9.58 -14.70 14.16
N VAL A 132 10.72 -14.03 14.30
CA VAL A 132 12.05 -14.51 13.91
C VAL A 132 12.98 -14.47 15.12
N ARG A 133 13.51 -15.62 15.52
CA ARG A 133 14.43 -15.76 16.67
C ARG A 133 15.88 -16.00 16.29
N ASN A 134 16.14 -16.60 15.13
CA ASN A 134 17.48 -16.88 14.63
C ASN A 134 17.65 -16.31 13.21
N SER A 135 16.94 -16.88 12.24
CA SER A 135 16.95 -16.43 10.85
C SER A 135 15.66 -16.88 10.18
N SER A 136 15.13 -16.06 9.29
CA SER A 136 14.00 -16.41 8.44
C SER A 136 14.12 -15.73 7.09
N VAL A 137 13.59 -16.36 6.05
CA VAL A 137 13.48 -15.79 4.71
C VAL A 137 12.01 -15.69 4.35
N VAL A 138 11.58 -14.48 4.00
CA VAL A 138 10.19 -14.19 3.60
C VAL A 138 10.16 -13.79 2.14
N LYS A 139 9.29 -14.42 1.37
CA LYS A 139 9.03 -14.07 -0.03
C LYS A 139 7.96 -12.98 -0.08
N LEU A 140 8.26 -11.86 -0.73
CA LEU A 140 7.40 -10.68 -0.82
C LEU A 140 7.36 -10.16 -2.26
N TYR A 141 6.42 -9.26 -2.58
CA TYR A 141 6.50 -8.51 -3.83
C TYR A 141 7.68 -7.54 -3.79
N ASN A 142 8.44 -7.45 -4.87
CA ASN A 142 9.56 -6.52 -4.97
C ASN A 142 9.04 -5.07 -4.93
N GLY A 143 9.61 -4.24 -4.06
CA GLY A 143 9.12 -2.90 -3.70
C GLY A 143 8.15 -2.88 -2.52
N SER A 144 7.92 -4.02 -1.85
CA SER A 144 7.11 -4.04 -0.62
C SER A 144 7.80 -3.31 0.52
N ASN A 145 7.02 -2.59 1.32
CA ASN A 145 7.46 -2.10 2.62
C ASN A 145 6.96 -3.04 3.71
N VAL A 146 7.80 -3.34 4.69
CA VAL A 146 7.43 -4.12 5.88
C VAL A 146 7.81 -3.34 7.14
N LEU A 147 7.03 -3.55 8.20
CA LEU A 147 7.38 -3.06 9.52
C LEU A 147 8.17 -4.15 10.24
N LEU A 148 9.35 -3.81 10.75
CA LEU A 148 10.15 -4.69 11.58
C LEU A 148 10.14 -4.16 13.00
N GLU A 149 9.75 -5.01 13.94
CA GLU A 149 9.73 -4.70 15.37
C GLU A 149 10.65 -5.67 16.12
N ALA A 150 11.67 -5.13 16.77
CA ALA A 150 12.56 -5.86 17.65
C ALA A 150 12.00 -5.89 19.08
N SER A 151 12.12 -7.05 19.71
CA SER A 151 11.81 -7.27 21.11
C SER A 151 13.03 -7.89 21.81
N GLY A 152 13.53 -7.20 22.83
CA GLY A 152 14.75 -7.54 23.55
C GLY A 152 15.67 -6.32 23.70
N ASP A 153 16.91 -6.57 24.09
CA ASP A 153 17.95 -5.55 24.24
C ASP A 153 18.61 -5.25 22.87
N LEU A 154 17.86 -4.59 21.97
CA LEU A 154 18.37 -4.23 20.64
C LEU A 154 19.52 -3.23 20.77
N LEU A 155 20.66 -3.56 20.17
CA LEU A 155 21.80 -2.65 20.03
C LEU A 155 21.65 -1.81 18.77
N ASN A 156 21.46 -2.48 17.63
CA ASN A 156 21.33 -1.86 16.32
C ASN A 156 20.79 -2.85 15.28
N TRP A 157 20.33 -2.28 14.18
CA TRP A 157 20.05 -2.96 12.92
C TRP A 157 21.26 -2.84 11.99
N SER A 158 21.38 -3.76 11.04
CA SER A 158 22.47 -3.74 10.04
C SER A 158 22.44 -2.52 9.10
N ASN A 159 21.30 -1.81 9.03
CA ASN A 159 21.18 -0.54 8.29
C ASN A 159 21.58 0.69 9.14
N GLY A 160 22.09 0.49 10.37
CA GLY A 160 22.48 1.56 11.28
C GLY A 160 21.35 2.13 12.14
N GLY A 161 20.10 1.67 11.97
CA GLY A 161 19.01 2.04 12.86
C GLY A 161 19.22 1.49 14.28
N ASN A 162 18.74 2.20 15.29
CA ASN A 162 18.82 1.81 16.71
C ASN A 162 17.45 1.83 17.41
N THR A 163 16.38 2.12 16.67
CA THR A 163 15.01 2.08 17.18
C THR A 163 14.50 0.65 17.18
N MET A 164 13.64 0.30 18.15
CA MET A 164 12.99 -1.02 18.18
C MET A 164 12.14 -1.28 16.93
N THR A 165 11.66 -0.23 16.29
CA THR A 165 10.80 -0.34 15.11
C THR A 165 11.42 0.39 13.93
N ILE A 166 11.43 -0.26 12.76
CA ILE A 166 11.86 0.34 11.50
C ILE A 166 10.93 -0.04 10.35
N TRP A 167 10.73 0.88 9.41
CA TRP A 167 10.18 0.56 8.09
C TRP A 167 11.30 0.10 7.17
N TYR A 168 11.13 -1.05 6.54
CA TYR A 168 12.12 -1.61 5.62
C TYR A 168 11.53 -1.78 4.23
N SER A 169 12.17 -1.18 3.23
CA SER A 169 11.78 -1.30 1.83
C SER A 169 12.55 -2.43 1.14
N VAL A 170 11.82 -3.44 0.69
CA VAL A 170 12.38 -4.65 0.08
C VAL A 170 12.56 -4.41 -1.42
N ASN A 171 13.74 -3.89 -1.79
CA ASN A 171 14.13 -3.68 -3.18
C ASN A 171 15.11 -4.77 -3.62
N GLY A 172 14.59 -5.78 -4.30
CA GLY A 172 15.31 -6.99 -4.64
C GLY A 172 15.63 -7.85 -3.42
N ASN A 173 16.46 -8.87 -3.64
CA ASN A 173 16.87 -9.76 -2.56
C ASN A 173 17.73 -8.99 -1.56
N SER A 174 17.31 -9.00 -0.31
CA SER A 174 17.89 -8.15 0.72
C SER A 174 18.01 -8.90 2.04
N THR A 175 18.90 -8.41 2.90
CA THR A 175 19.11 -8.96 4.23
C THR A 175 19.16 -7.83 5.23
N ILE A 176 18.50 -8.03 6.36
CA ILE A 176 18.58 -7.16 7.52
C ILE A 176 18.85 -7.99 8.77
N THR A 177 19.79 -7.53 9.58
CA THR A 177 20.18 -8.20 10.82
C THR A 177 19.86 -7.30 11.99
N ALA A 178 19.21 -7.86 13.01
CA ALA A 178 19.05 -7.23 14.31
C ALA A 178 20.10 -7.79 15.27
N PHE A 179 20.91 -6.92 15.86
CA PHE A 179 21.91 -7.26 16.85
C PHE A 179 21.37 -6.95 18.24
N PHE A 180 21.29 -7.96 19.08
CA PHE A 180 20.83 -7.85 20.46
C PHE A 180 21.99 -8.07 21.42
N GLY A 181 22.00 -7.31 22.51
CA GLY A 181 22.92 -7.50 23.62
C GLY A 181 22.73 -8.85 24.29
N ASN A 182 23.79 -9.35 24.91
CA ASN A 182 23.74 -10.57 25.72
C ASN A 182 23.23 -10.29 27.15
N SER A 183 22.51 -9.20 27.36
CA SER A 183 22.11 -8.82 28.70
C SER A 183 20.95 -9.71 29.15
N SER A 184 21.19 -10.44 30.25
CA SER A 184 20.14 -10.97 31.13
C SER A 184 19.39 -9.84 31.87
N ILE A 185 19.49 -8.60 31.38
CA ILE A 185 18.92 -7.40 31.98
C ILE A 185 17.60 -7.14 31.26
N LEU A 186 16.65 -8.04 31.49
CA LEU A 186 15.29 -7.57 31.70
C LEU A 186 15.35 -6.67 32.94
N LEU A 187 15.64 -5.39 32.75
CA LEU A 187 14.89 -4.41 33.49
C LEU A 187 13.46 -4.63 33.01
N LYS A 188 12.73 -5.53 33.70
CA LYS A 188 11.32 -5.30 33.96
C LYS A 188 11.24 -3.81 34.16
N SER A 189 10.44 -3.12 33.34
CA SER A 189 9.97 -1.79 33.67
C SER A 189 9.42 -1.90 35.09
N GLY A 190 10.31 -1.65 36.06
CA GLY A 190 9.94 -1.51 37.44
C GLY A 190 9.02 -0.32 37.35
N THR A 191 7.76 -0.53 37.68
CA THR A 191 6.99 0.53 38.27
C THR A 191 7.83 1.03 39.43
N VAL A 192 8.69 2.01 39.17
CA VAL A 192 9.31 2.83 40.20
C VAL A 192 8.10 3.55 40.77
N LYS A 193 7.48 2.94 41.77
CA LYS A 193 6.64 3.69 42.68
C LYS A 193 7.59 4.74 43.23
N PRO A 194 7.39 6.04 42.95
CA PRO A 194 8.20 7.06 43.58
C PRO A 194 8.08 6.82 45.08
N ILE A 195 9.20 6.57 45.74
CA ILE A 195 9.24 6.51 47.19
C ILE A 195 9.13 7.97 47.63
N VAL A 196 7.88 8.42 47.83
CA VAL A 196 7.61 9.73 48.39
C VAL A 196 7.95 9.66 49.88
N ASN A 197 8.97 10.40 50.29
CA ASN A 197 9.28 10.56 51.71
C ASN A 197 8.23 11.47 52.35
N TYR A 198 7.15 10.89 52.87
CA TYR A 198 6.06 11.63 53.50
C TYR A 198 6.52 12.42 54.74
N THR A 199 7.66 12.10 55.33
CA THR A 199 8.25 12.88 56.43
C THR A 199 8.78 14.23 55.93
N GLU A 200 9.45 14.27 54.78
CA GLU A 200 9.93 15.53 54.18
C GLU A 200 8.77 16.39 53.65
N VAL A 201 7.77 15.75 53.02
CA VAL A 201 6.54 16.44 52.58
C VAL A 201 5.77 16.98 53.79
N GLY A 202 5.71 16.22 54.89
CA GLY A 202 5.10 16.66 56.15
C GLY A 202 5.83 17.85 56.77
N LEU A 203 7.16 17.80 56.85
CA LEU A 203 7.99 18.89 57.40
C LEU A 203 7.89 20.17 56.57
N SER A 204 7.86 20.06 55.24
CA SER A 204 7.72 21.21 54.34
C SER A 204 6.35 21.87 54.43
N LEU A 205 5.26 21.09 54.51
CA LEU A 205 3.92 21.63 54.77
C LEU A 205 3.82 22.29 56.16
N PHE A 206 4.45 21.71 57.17
CA PHE A 206 4.50 22.30 58.52
C PHE A 206 5.22 23.65 58.53
N ALA A 207 6.35 23.77 57.82
CA ALA A 207 7.10 25.01 57.68
C ALA A 207 6.29 26.10 56.95
N ILE A 208 5.58 25.74 55.88
CA ILE A 208 4.70 26.67 55.15
C ILE A 208 3.56 27.16 56.07
N GLY A 209 2.95 26.25 56.83
CA GLY A 209 1.90 26.60 57.79
C GLY A 209 2.38 27.59 58.85
N PHE A 210 3.57 27.36 59.41
CA PHE A 210 4.17 28.24 60.40
C PHE A 210 4.51 29.63 59.83
N PHE A 211 5.03 29.68 58.59
CA PHE A 211 5.31 30.93 57.90
C PHE A 211 4.04 31.78 57.66
N VAL A 212 2.95 31.13 57.24
CA VAL A 212 1.66 31.81 57.02
C VAL A 212 1.10 32.33 58.35
N LEU A 213 1.13 31.52 59.41
CA LEU A 213 0.72 31.93 60.76
C LEU A 213 1.53 33.12 61.27
N TYR A 214 2.86 33.06 61.14
CA TYR A 214 3.75 34.16 61.50
C TYR A 214 3.39 35.45 60.75
N LYS A 215 3.15 35.36 59.44
CA LYS A 215 2.77 36.53 58.63
C LYS A 215 1.42 37.12 59.04
N ILE A 216 0.44 36.29 59.38
CA ILE A 216 -0.88 36.74 59.86
C ILE A 216 -0.74 37.45 61.21
N TYR A 217 0.04 36.87 62.14
CA TYR A 217 0.24 37.45 63.46
C TYR A 217 0.99 38.79 63.38
N SER A 218 2.07 38.84 62.59
CA SER A 218 2.84 40.06 62.36
C SER A 218 2.03 41.18 61.71
N ARG A 219 0.96 40.87 60.96
CA ARG A 219 0.02 41.88 60.42
C ARG A 219 -0.93 42.42 61.50
N LYS A 220 -1.40 41.56 62.41
CA LYS A 220 -2.27 41.97 63.53
C LYS A 220 -1.58 42.95 64.48
N ASP A 221 -0.28 42.79 64.70
CA ASP A 221 0.52 43.71 65.53
C ASP A 221 0.75 45.08 64.87
N GLN A 222 0.56 45.18 63.53
CA GLN A 222 0.59 46.45 62.80
C GLN A 222 -0.77 47.17 62.81
N ASP A 223 -1.87 46.43 62.79
CA ASP A 223 -3.23 47.01 62.80
C ASP A 223 -3.73 47.40 64.22
N THR A 224 -3.02 47.01 65.29
CA THR A 224 -3.36 47.37 66.68
C THR A 224 -2.61 48.59 67.21
N ASN A 225 -1.76 49.22 66.39
CA ASN A 225 -1.01 50.44 66.72
C ASN A 225 -1.49 51.68 65.93
N VAL A 226 -2.79 51.80 65.70
CA VAL A 226 -3.45 53.05 65.27
C VAL A 226 -4.53 53.43 66.28
#